data_AF-A0A2P9AD72-F1
#
_entry.id   AF-A0A2P9AD72-F1
#
_cell.length_a   1.000
_cell.length_b   1.000
_cell.length_c   1.000
_cell.angle_alpha   90.00
_cell.angle_beta   90.00
_cell.angle_gamma   90.00
#
_symmetry.space_group_name_H-M   'P 1'
#
loop_
_entity.id
_entity.type
_entity.pdbx_description
1 polymer ?
#
loop_
_entity_poly.entity_id
_entity_poly.type
_entity_poly.pdbx_seq_one_letter_code
_entity_poly.pdbx_strand_id
1 'polypeptide(L)' 'MADDDLKRADILKDPLIRQMMRADRVSLREMRKLLQDAARSHRLHGKDEPLRPQEALPLTAPRR' A
#
# COMPACT_ATOMS: atom_id res chain seq x y z
N MET A 1 -10.41 -15.57 -7.85
CA MET A 1 -9.56 -14.97 -6.81
C MET A 1 -8.91 -13.74 -7.44
N ALA A 2 -9.58 -12.60 -7.32
CA ALA A 2 -9.08 -11.27 -7.67
C ALA A 2 -9.98 -10.30 -6.90
N ASP A 3 -9.77 -10.27 -5.58
CA ASP A 3 -10.43 -9.37 -4.63
C ASP A 3 -9.67 -8.02 -4.55
N ASP A 4 -8.77 -7.77 -5.49
CA ASP A 4 -7.87 -6.61 -5.56
C ASP A 4 -8.58 -5.26 -5.72
N ASP A 5 -9.88 -5.29 -6.00
CA ASP A 5 -10.74 -4.12 -6.05
C ASP A 5 -11.77 -4.17 -4.92
N LEU A 6 -11.33 -4.44 -3.68
CA LEU A 6 -11.98 -3.84 -2.51
C LEU A 6 -11.86 -2.32 -2.68
N LYS A 7 -12.79 -1.79 -3.48
CA LYS A 7 -12.91 -0.43 -4.00
C LYS A 7 -12.32 0.51 -2.97
N ARG A 8 -11.22 1.20 -3.24
CA ARG A 8 -10.44 1.96 -2.23
C ARG A 8 -11.27 2.96 -1.39
N ALA A 9 -12.48 3.31 -1.83
CA ALA A 9 -13.48 4.07 -1.09
C ALA A 9 -14.40 3.25 -0.14
N ASP A 10 -14.58 1.95 -0.38
CA ASP A 10 -15.30 1.01 0.49
C ASP A 10 -14.52 0.71 1.78
N ILE A 11 -13.19 0.80 1.77
CA ILE A 11 -12.35 0.78 2.98
C ILE A 11 -12.81 1.88 3.97
N LEU A 12 -13.23 3.05 3.48
CA LEU A 12 -13.76 4.11 4.34
C LEU A 12 -15.17 3.82 4.86
N LYS A 13 -15.88 2.81 4.35
CA LYS A 13 -17.17 2.36 4.89
C LYS A 13 -17.00 1.38 6.04
N ASP A 14 -15.81 0.82 6.22
CA ASP A 14 -15.53 -0.10 7.31
C ASP A 14 -15.70 0.60 8.68
N PRO A 15 -16.49 0.01 9.60
CA PRO A 15 -16.76 0.61 10.90
C PRO A 15 -15.53 0.69 11.80
N LEU A 16 -14.61 -0.29 11.72
CA LEU A 16 -13.39 -0.32 12.50
C LEU A 16 -12.43 0.77 12.03
N ILE A 17 -12.27 0.94 10.71
CA ILE A 17 -11.44 2.00 10.13
C ILE A 17 -11.98 3.37 10.52
N ARG A 18 -13.29 3.59 10.48
CA ARG A 18 -13.90 4.84 10.97
C ARG A 18 -13.69 5.07 12.46
N GLN A 19 -13.67 4.00 13.26
CA GLN A 19 -13.40 4.10 14.69
C GLN A 19 -11.94 4.53 14.93
N MET A 20 -10.99 3.88 14.25
CA MET A 20 -9.57 4.24 14.33
C MET A 20 -9.32 5.67 13.86
N MET A 21 -9.91 6.09 12.74
CA MET A 21 -9.81 7.46 12.25
C MET A 21 -10.36 8.50 13.24
N ARG A 22 -11.49 8.20 13.90
CA ARG A 22 -12.05 9.07 14.94
C ARG A 22 -11.13 9.15 16.16
N ALA A 23 -10.54 8.03 16.57
CA ALA A 23 -9.57 8.01 17.65
C ALA A 23 -8.33 8.86 17.33
N ASP A 24 -7.87 8.82 16.07
CA ASP A 24 -6.72 9.57 15.57
C ASP A 24 -7.06 11.01 15.13
N ARG A 25 -8.31 11.44 15.27
CA ARG A 25 -8.83 12.75 14.79
C ARG A 25 -8.61 13.02 13.31
N VAL A 26 -8.52 11.97 12.49
CA VAL A 26 -8.36 12.06 11.05
C VAL A 26 -9.72 12.24 10.37
N SER A 27 -9.82 13.27 9.53
CA SER A 27 -11.03 13.52 8.76
C SER A 27 -11.19 12.55 7.59
N LEU A 28 -12.41 12.03 7.41
CA LEU A 28 -12.77 11.17 6.26
C LEU A 28 -12.44 11.81 4.90
N ARG A 29 -12.58 13.13 4.80
CA ARG A 29 -12.28 13.89 3.57
C ARG A 29 -10.80 13.79 3.18
N GLU A 30 -9.90 13.96 4.16
CA GLU A 30 -8.45 13.94 3.94
C GLU A 30 -7.97 12.53 3.61
N MET A 31 -8.45 11.52 4.34
CA MET A 31 -8.13 10.12 4.05
C MET A 31 -8.61 9.71 2.65
N ARG A 32 -9.81 10.14 2.26
CA ARG A 32 -10.32 9.90 0.90
C ARG A 32 -9.43 10.52 -0.17
N LYS A 33 -8.94 11.75 0.07
CA LYS A 33 -8.03 12.43 -0.84
C LYS A 33 -6.70 11.69 -0.95
N LEU A 34 -6.13 11.24 0.17
CA LEU A 34 -4.91 10.45 0.23
C LEU A 34 -5.04 9.13 -0.54
N LEU A 35 -6.13 8.39 -0.30
CA LEU A 35 -6.39 7.12 -1.00
C LEU A 35 -6.58 7.31 -2.51
N GLN A 36 -7.20 8.42 -2.93
CA GLN A 36 -7.33 8.76 -4.35
C GLN A 36 -5.99 9.14 -4.98
N ASP A 37 -5.15 9.88 -4.25
CA ASP A 37 -3.82 10.26 -4.72
C ASP A 37 -2.89 9.04 -4.83
N ALA A 38 -2.84 8.21 -3.80
CA ALA A 38 -2.15 6.93 -3.82
C ALA A 38 -2.67 6.02 -4.94
N ALA A 39 -3.98 6.03 -5.20
CA ALA A 39 -4.56 5.26 -6.28
C ALA A 39 -4.13 5.73 -7.67
N ARG A 40 -4.09 7.06 -7.87
CA ARG A 40 -3.57 7.68 -9.09
C ARG A 40 -2.09 7.38 -9.23
N SER A 41 -1.32 7.52 -8.15
CA SER A 41 0.11 7.29 -8.15
C SER A 41 0.46 5.83 -8.43
N HIS A 42 -0.27 4.86 -7.89
CA HIS A 42 -0.11 3.44 -8.20
C HIS A 42 -0.43 3.11 -9.68
N ARG A 43 -1.38 3.80 -10.30
CA ARG A 43 -1.64 3.65 -11.74
C ARG A 43 -0.54 4.24 -12.60
N LEU A 44 0.12 5.31 -12.13
CA LEU A 44 1.23 5.97 -12.81
C LEU A 44 2.57 5.26 -12.58
N HIS A 45 2.76 4.68 -11.40
CA HIS A 45 3.96 3.97 -10.96
C HIS A 45 3.79 2.44 -10.98
N GLY A 46 2.79 1.91 -11.69
CA GLY A 46 2.57 0.46 -11.91
C GLY A 46 3.66 -0.23 -12.75
N LYS A 47 4.89 0.28 -12.71
CA LYS A 47 6.11 -0.47 -12.95
C LYS A 47 6.69 -0.77 -11.58
N ASP A 48 6.19 -1.85 -11.01
CA ASP A 48 6.91 -2.64 -10.04
C ASP A 48 8.34 -2.81 -10.59
N GLU A 49 9.31 -2.11 -10.02
CA GLU A 49 10.66 -2.63 -10.01
C GLU A 49 10.58 -3.81 -9.04
N PRO A 50 10.60 -5.06 -9.54
CA PRO A 50 10.65 -6.18 -8.62
C PRO A 50 11.93 -5.99 -7.81
N LEU A 51 11.80 -6.00 -6.48
CA LEU A 51 12.91 -6.05 -5.54
C LEU A 51 13.98 -6.99 -6.10
N ARG A 52 15.07 -6.43 -6.64
CA ARG A 52 16.06 -7.21 -7.38
C ARG A 52 16.62 -8.24 -6.39
N PRO A 53 16.63 -9.56 -6.69
CA PRO A 53 17.15 -10.58 -5.77
C PRO A 53 18.67 -10.51 -5.50
N GLN A 54 19.33 -9.39 -5.79
CA GLN A 54 20.78 -9.22 -5.72
C GLN A 54 21.30 -8.93 -4.30
N GLU A 55 20.42 -8.82 -3.30
CA GLU A 55 20.80 -8.82 -1.87
C GLU A 55 20.75 -10.21 -1.22
N ALA A 56 20.53 -11.28 -2.00
CA ALA A 56 20.89 -12.61 -1.54
C ALA A 56 22.42 -12.74 -1.57
N LEU A 57 23.08 -12.32 -0.49
CA LEU A 57 24.49 -12.61 -0.23
C LEU A 57 24.79 -14.08 -0.59
N PRO A 58 25.76 -14.39 -1.47
CA PRO A 58 26.29 -15.74 -1.49
C PRO A 58 27.13 -15.90 -0.22
N LEU A 59 26.59 -16.61 0.77
CA LEU A 59 27.33 -17.06 1.96
C LEU A 59 28.35 -18.17 1.62
N THR A 60 29.03 -18.07 0.48
CA THR A 60 30.00 -19.06 0.02
C THR A 60 30.92 -18.43 -1.02
N ALA A 61 32.07 -17.94 -0.58
CA ALA A 61 33.27 -17.89 -1.39
C ALA A 61 34.48 -18.13 -0.47
N PRO A 62 35.14 -19.31 -0.51
CA PRO A 62 36.42 -19.48 0.14
C PRO A 62 37.46 -18.67 -0.64
N ARG A 63 38.11 -17.76 0.08
CA ARG A 63 39.27 -17.00 -0.38
C ARG A 63 40.40 -18.01 -0.65
N ARG A 64 40.81 -18.17 -1.90
CA ARG A 64 42.01 -18.94 -2.26
C ARG A 64 43.01 -18.02 -2.93
#